data_AF-A0A364K8K3-F1
#
_entry.id   AF-A0A364K8K3-F1
#
_cell.length_a   1.000
_cell.length_b   1.000
_cell.length_c   1.000
_cell.angle_alpha   90.00
_cell.angle_beta   90.00
_cell.angle_gamma   90.00
#
_symmetry.space_group_name_H-M   'P 1'
#
loop_
_entity.id
_entity.type
_entity.pdbx_description
1 polymer ?
#
loop_
_entity_poly.entity_id
_entity_poly.type
_entity_poly.pdbx_seq_one_letter_code
_entity_poly.pdbx_strand_id
1 'polypeptide(L)'
;MSKGTPNEQLLARLNKKLLRYHRHLGLNHQQYVLLNTFIQYDDIEVIEDITGFKEEKIIAMLEEMMKSHLIDLNEENEVDLDHLYSRLERIEKEMTPIRDLLVQEYKKFYEQPEKRTYGLVELIPMTKGIGVRLQDGTMMSLKHVRELSKELLIFAQSTTDEDIKQMNLRFSKEKEQGKEKK
;
A
#
# COMPACT_ATOMS: atom_id res chain seq x y z
N MET A 1 -23.42 7.55 14.85
CA MET A 1 -22.30 6.65 14.49
C MET A 1 -21.03 7.28 15.03
N SER A 2 -20.53 6.79 16.16
CA SER A 2 -19.30 7.32 16.77
C SER A 2 -18.13 7.00 15.83
N LYS A 3 -17.39 8.01 15.39
CA LYS A 3 -16.10 7.78 14.74
C LYS A 3 -15.15 7.35 15.88
N GLY A 4 -14.72 6.08 15.87
CA GLY A 4 -13.76 5.56 16.84
C GLY A 4 -12.52 6.44 16.94
N THR A 5 -11.80 6.34 18.05
CA THR A 5 -10.58 7.13 18.27
C THR A 5 -9.57 6.89 17.13
N PRO A 6 -8.66 7.85 16.82
CA PRO A 6 -7.68 7.67 15.75
C PRO A 6 -6.90 6.35 15.85
N ASN A 7 -6.62 5.90 17.07
CA ASN A 7 -5.93 4.65 17.34
C ASN A 7 -6.78 3.41 17.01
N GLU A 8 -8.08 3.40 17.37
CA GLU A 8 -9.01 2.32 17.00
C GLU A 8 -9.16 2.18 15.48
N GLN A 9 -9.15 3.29 14.74
CA GLN A 9 -9.24 3.25 13.28
C GLN A 9 -7.96 2.69 12.64
N LEU A 10 -6.79 2.99 13.20
CA LEU A 10 -5.51 2.43 12.78
C LEU A 10 -5.48 0.92 13.00
N LEU A 11 -5.82 0.46 14.21
CA LEU A 11 -5.88 -0.96 14.57
C LEU A 11 -6.86 -1.74 13.67
N ALA A 12 -8.06 -1.21 13.43
CA ALA A 12 -9.02 -1.85 12.55
C ALA A 12 -8.50 -1.99 11.10
N ARG A 13 -7.80 -0.96 10.59
CA ARG A 13 -7.19 -1.00 9.26
C ARG A 13 -6.00 -1.97 9.21
N LEU A 14 -5.17 -1.98 10.25
CA LEU A 14 -4.03 -2.87 10.40
C LEU A 14 -4.49 -4.33 10.40
N ASN A 15 -5.45 -4.69 11.26
CA ASN A 15 -5.99 -6.04 11.34
C ASN A 15 -6.56 -6.52 10.00
N LYS A 16 -7.29 -5.64 9.29
CA LYS A 16 -7.82 -5.96 7.96
C LYS A 16 -6.70 -6.24 6.95
N LYS A 17 -5.64 -5.42 6.94
CA LYS A 17 -4.49 -5.63 6.04
C LYS A 17 -3.69 -6.86 6.42
N LEU A 18 -3.45 -7.09 7.71
CA LEU A 18 -2.73 -8.24 8.22
C LEU A 18 -3.44 -9.54 7.83
N LEU A 19 -4.75 -9.64 8.07
CA LEU A 19 -5.55 -10.79 7.63
C LEU A 19 -5.39 -11.05 6.12
N ARG A 20 -5.44 -10.01 5.30
CA ARG A 20 -5.38 -10.12 3.83
C ARG A 20 -3.98 -10.46 3.31
N TYR A 21 -2.92 -9.97 3.96
CA TYR A 21 -1.57 -9.97 3.41
C TYR A 21 -0.52 -10.73 4.26
N HIS A 22 -0.89 -11.35 5.38
CA HIS A 22 0.07 -12.05 6.28
C HIS A 22 0.96 -13.06 5.55
N ARG A 23 0.43 -13.84 4.61
CA ARG A 23 1.23 -14.82 3.85
C ARG A 23 2.26 -14.16 2.94
N HIS A 24 1.93 -13.01 2.37
CA HIS A 24 2.85 -12.23 1.54
C HIS A 24 3.89 -11.51 2.39
N LEU A 25 3.57 -11.20 3.64
CA LEU A 25 4.53 -10.74 4.62
C LEU A 25 5.52 -11.86 5.03
N GLY A 26 5.16 -13.12 4.81
CA GLY A 26 5.99 -14.29 5.16
C GLY A 26 5.55 -14.99 6.45
N LEU A 27 4.45 -14.55 7.06
CA LEU A 27 3.91 -15.17 8.27
C LEU A 27 3.22 -16.50 7.92
N ASN A 28 3.51 -17.52 8.73
CA ASN A 28 2.69 -18.72 8.76
C ASN A 28 1.38 -18.47 9.54
N HIS A 29 0.46 -19.44 9.53
CA HIS A 29 -0.85 -19.25 10.18
C HIS A 29 -0.77 -19.04 11.69
N GLN A 30 0.13 -19.75 12.38
CA GLN A 30 0.29 -19.60 13.84
C GLN A 30 0.88 -18.23 14.18
N GLN A 31 1.90 -17.79 13.43
CA GLN A 31 2.51 -16.47 13.58
C GLN A 31 1.51 -15.35 13.31
N TYR A 32 0.65 -15.50 12.29
CA TYR A 32 -0.46 -14.58 12.05
C TYR A 32 -1.42 -14.52 13.23
N VAL A 33 -1.88 -15.67 13.75
CA VAL A 33 -2.81 -15.71 14.89
C VAL A 33 -2.18 -15.04 16.10
N LEU A 34 -0.93 -15.38 16.41
CA LEU A 34 -0.21 -14.79 17.53
C LEU A 34 -0.08 -13.27 17.37
N LEU A 35 0.43 -12.80 16.24
CA LEU A 35 0.64 -11.36 16.00
C LEU A 35 -0.69 -10.59 16.03
N ASN A 36 -1.76 -11.14 15.44
CA ASN A 36 -3.07 -10.50 15.45
C ASN A 36 -3.67 -10.42 16.86
N THR A 37 -3.39 -11.39 17.74
CA THR A 37 -3.79 -11.35 19.15
C THR A 37 -2.91 -10.36 19.92
N PHE A 38 -1.60 -10.38 19.72
CA PHE A 38 -0.64 -9.49 20.38
C PHE A 38 -0.89 -8.00 20.08
N ILE A 39 -1.43 -7.68 18.90
CA ILE A 39 -1.84 -6.30 18.54
C ILE A 39 -3.06 -5.83 19.36
N GLN A 40 -3.86 -6.76 19.88
CA GLN A 40 -5.12 -6.46 20.58
C GLN A 40 -5.00 -6.55 22.10
N TYR A 41 -4.04 -7.31 22.60
CA TYR A 41 -3.86 -7.63 24.01
C TYR A 41 -2.38 -7.54 24.37
N ASP A 42 -2.08 -6.89 25.48
CA ASP A 42 -0.74 -6.69 26.05
C ASP A 42 -0.41 -7.70 27.16
N ASP A 43 -1.40 -8.44 27.66
CA ASP A 43 -1.24 -9.45 28.71
C ASP A 43 -0.96 -10.84 28.13
N ILE A 44 0.15 -11.45 28.55
CA ILE A 44 0.58 -12.77 28.09
C ILE A 44 -0.38 -13.88 28.50
N GLU A 45 -1.02 -13.79 29.68
CA GLU A 45 -1.99 -14.80 30.14
C GLU A 45 -3.23 -14.79 29.23
N VAL A 46 -3.69 -13.59 28.84
CA VAL A 46 -4.80 -13.43 27.88
C VAL A 46 -4.42 -13.96 26.50
N ILE A 47 -3.18 -13.71 26.06
CA ILE A 47 -2.68 -14.24 24.79
C ILE A 47 -2.60 -15.77 24.83
N GLU A 48 -2.15 -16.38 25.94
CA GLU A 48 -2.13 -17.83 26.12
C GLU A 48 -3.55 -18.40 26.01
N ASP A 49 -4.53 -17.80 26.67
CA ASP A 49 -5.93 -18.23 26.67
C ASP A 49 -6.56 -18.17 25.27
N ILE A 50 -6.31 -17.10 24.52
CA ILE A 50 -6.89 -16.90 23.19
C ILE A 50 -6.22 -17.80 22.14
N THR A 51 -4.90 -17.91 22.18
CA THR A 51 -4.13 -18.62 21.15
C THR A 51 -3.96 -20.10 21.45
N GLY A 52 -4.10 -20.51 22.72
CA GLY A 52 -3.76 -21.84 23.21
C GLY A 52 -2.26 -22.12 23.20
N PHE A 53 -1.41 -21.12 22.96
CA PHE A 53 0.04 -21.26 23.01
C PHE A 53 0.54 -21.01 24.42
N LYS A 54 1.60 -21.72 24.81
CA LYS A 54 2.28 -21.45 26.07
C LYS A 54 3.26 -20.30 25.94
N GLU A 55 3.53 -19.60 27.04
CA GLU A 55 4.45 -18.46 27.14
C GLU A 55 5.79 -18.74 26.41
N GLU A 56 6.43 -19.88 26.69
CA GLU A 56 7.68 -20.27 26.04
C GLU A 56 7.57 -20.32 24.51
N LYS A 57 6.43 -20.81 24.00
CA LYS A 57 6.16 -20.87 22.56
C LYS A 57 5.86 -19.50 21.98
N ILE A 58 5.12 -18.66 22.70
CA ILE A 58 4.82 -17.27 22.33
C ILE A 58 6.12 -16.50 22.15
N ILE A 59 7.00 -16.55 23.16
CA ILE A 59 8.32 -15.89 23.15
C ILE A 59 9.15 -16.41 21.96
N ALA A 60 9.24 -17.73 21.78
CA ALA A 60 10.00 -18.32 20.68
C ALA A 60 9.49 -17.87 19.29
N MET A 61 8.17 -17.77 19.11
CA MET A 61 7.58 -17.31 17.86
C MET A 61 7.80 -15.81 17.62
N LEU A 62 7.70 -14.97 18.66
CA LEU A 62 8.02 -13.54 18.56
C LEU A 62 9.49 -13.35 18.18
N GLU A 63 10.40 -14.06 18.82
CA GLU A 63 11.82 -14.06 18.47
C GLU A 63 12.08 -14.49 17.04
N GLU A 64 11.42 -15.56 16.57
CA GLU A 64 11.55 -16.03 15.19
C GLU A 64 11.09 -14.96 14.19
N MET A 65 9.96 -14.30 14.47
CA MET A 65 9.44 -13.22 13.63
C MET A 65 10.37 -12.01 13.62
N MET A 66 10.98 -11.65 14.75
CA MET A 66 11.98 -10.58 14.83
C MET A 66 13.27 -10.94 14.06
N LYS A 67 13.80 -12.16 14.28
CA LYS A 67 15.01 -12.66 13.59
C LYS A 67 14.83 -12.73 12.08
N SER A 68 13.61 -13.00 11.63
CA SER A 68 13.23 -13.05 10.21
C SER A 68 12.84 -11.68 9.65
N HIS A 69 12.98 -10.61 10.44
CA HIS A 69 12.57 -9.25 10.09
C HIS A 69 11.11 -9.21 9.60
N LEU A 70 10.19 -9.94 10.22
CA LEU A 70 8.76 -9.90 9.92
C LEU A 70 8.04 -8.83 10.74
N ILE A 71 8.54 -8.60 11.95
CA ILE A 71 8.13 -7.54 12.87
C ILE A 71 9.37 -6.85 13.41
N ASP A 72 9.23 -5.59 13.79
CA ASP A 72 10.27 -4.78 14.40
C ASP A 72 9.73 -4.22 15.72
N LEU A 73 10.64 -3.86 16.63
CA LEU A 73 10.27 -3.23 17.90
C LEU A 73 10.51 -1.72 17.84
N ASN A 74 9.67 -0.96 18.53
CA ASN A 74 9.84 0.46 18.75
C ASN A 74 10.83 0.73 19.91
N GLU A 75 11.02 2.00 20.26
CA GLU A 75 11.93 2.42 21.35
C GLU A 75 11.50 1.91 22.74
N GLU A 76 10.23 1.52 22.89
CA GLU A 76 9.63 0.99 24.12
C GLU A 76 9.69 -0.55 24.19
N ASN A 77 10.33 -1.21 23.21
CA ASN A 77 10.36 -2.67 23.02
C ASN A 77 8.99 -3.31 22.72
N GLU A 78 8.03 -2.53 22.24
CA GLU A 78 6.76 -3.03 21.73
C GLU A 78 6.82 -3.21 20.22
N VAL A 79 5.90 -4.00 19.64
CA VAL A 79 5.82 -4.17 18.19
C VAL A 79 5.51 -2.82 17.53
N ASP A 80 6.37 -2.39 16.59
CA ASP A 80 6.17 -1.16 15.83
C ASP A 80 5.02 -1.33 14.82
N LEU A 81 3.84 -0.90 15.26
CA LEU A 81 2.60 -1.02 14.49
C LEU A 81 2.60 -0.13 13.23
N ASP A 82 3.26 1.03 13.27
CA ASP A 82 3.33 1.95 12.13
C ASP A 82 4.25 1.38 11.04
N HIS A 83 5.38 0.79 11.45
CA HIS A 83 6.25 0.08 10.53
C HIS A 83 5.57 -1.14 9.92
N LEU A 84 4.89 -1.96 10.74
CA LEU A 84 4.12 -3.10 10.26
C LEU A 84 3.02 -2.67 9.28
N TYR A 85 2.29 -1.60 9.59
CA TYR A 85 1.26 -1.04 8.71
C TYR A 85 1.87 -0.61 7.37
N SER A 86 2.96 0.15 7.40
CA SER A 86 3.66 0.65 6.21
C SER A 86 4.15 -0.49 5.30
N ARG A 87 4.65 -1.58 5.90
CA ARG A 87 5.04 -2.78 5.15
C ARG A 87 3.86 -3.47 4.49
N LEU A 88 2.76 -3.62 5.21
CA LEU A 88 1.52 -4.19 4.65
C LEU A 88 0.94 -3.31 3.54
N GLU A 89 1.04 -1.99 3.63
CA GLU A 89 0.66 -1.06 2.55
C GLU A 89 1.51 -1.27 1.30
N ARG A 90 2.82 -1.46 1.47
CA ARG A 90 3.71 -1.73 0.35
C ARG A 90 3.36 -3.05 -0.33
N ILE A 91 3.09 -4.10 0.44
CA ILE A 91 2.64 -5.40 -0.08
C ILE A 91 1.31 -5.24 -0.83
N GLU A 92 0.35 -4.51 -0.26
CA GLU A 92 -0.92 -4.22 -0.93
C GLU A 92 -0.71 -3.51 -2.28
N LYS A 93 0.16 -2.49 -2.32
CA LYS A 93 0.52 -1.80 -3.55
C LYS A 93 1.13 -2.76 -4.58
N GLU A 94 2.08 -3.61 -4.20
CA GLU A 94 2.74 -4.59 -5.08
C GLU A 94 1.81 -5.69 -5.62
N MET A 95 0.74 -5.97 -4.88
CA MET A 95 -0.29 -6.94 -5.26
C MET A 95 -1.40 -6.32 -6.11
N THR A 96 -1.58 -5.01 -6.05
CA THR A 96 -2.61 -4.29 -6.80
C THR A 96 -2.18 -4.15 -8.27
N PRO A 97 -3.04 -4.50 -9.25
CA PRO A 97 -2.73 -4.28 -10.66
C PRO A 97 -2.33 -2.83 -10.94
N ILE A 98 -1.30 -2.63 -11.77
CA ILE A 98 -0.77 -1.28 -12.02
C ILE A 98 -1.84 -0.30 -12.53
N ARG A 99 -2.77 -0.77 -13.38
CA ARG A 99 -3.88 0.05 -13.88
C ARG A 99 -4.75 0.59 -12.75
N ASP A 100 -5.11 -0.25 -11.79
CA ASP A 100 -5.96 0.13 -10.66
C ASP A 100 -5.24 1.11 -9.74
N LEU A 101 -3.94 0.89 -9.52
CA LEU A 101 -3.09 1.81 -8.75
C LEU A 101 -3.05 3.20 -9.41
N LEU A 102 -2.84 3.28 -10.72
CA LEU A 102 -2.84 4.55 -11.45
C LEU A 102 -4.20 5.26 -11.42
N VAL A 103 -5.30 4.51 -11.51
CA VAL A 103 -6.66 5.07 -11.41
C VAL A 103 -6.94 5.62 -10.01
N GLN A 104 -6.48 4.94 -8.95
CA GLN A 104 -6.62 5.45 -7.58
C GLN A 104 -5.86 6.76 -7.38
N GLU A 105 -4.62 6.82 -7.86
CA GLU A 105 -3.82 8.06 -7.81
C GLU A 105 -4.47 9.18 -8.62
N TYR A 106 -5.03 8.87 -9.80
CA TYR A 106 -5.83 9.82 -10.59
C TYR A 106 -6.99 10.38 -9.77
N LYS A 107 -7.81 9.54 -9.15
CA LYS A 107 -8.98 9.99 -8.36
C LYS A 107 -8.56 10.88 -7.19
N LYS A 108 -7.51 10.51 -6.44
CA LYS A 108 -6.99 11.30 -5.31
C LYS A 108 -6.57 12.71 -5.75
N PHE A 109 -5.95 12.85 -6.92
CA PHE A 109 -5.57 14.16 -7.46
C PHE A 109 -6.79 15.06 -7.72
N TYR A 110 -7.85 14.51 -8.32
CA TYR A 110 -9.07 15.28 -8.61
C TYR A 110 -9.85 15.66 -7.35
N GLU A 111 -9.77 14.86 -6.29
CA GLU A 111 -10.40 15.15 -5.00
C GLU A 111 -9.59 16.16 -4.15
N GLN A 112 -8.30 16.35 -4.43
CA GLN A 112 -7.41 17.25 -3.68
C GLN A 112 -6.64 18.23 -4.60
N PRO A 113 -7.34 19.22 -5.19
CA PRO A 113 -6.80 20.11 -6.23
C PRO A 113 -5.74 21.13 -5.74
N GLU A 114 -5.33 21.07 -4.47
CA GLU A 114 -4.31 21.95 -3.90
C GLU A 114 -2.88 21.47 -4.16
N LYS A 115 -2.69 20.19 -4.52
CA LYS A 115 -1.38 19.65 -4.92
C LYS A 115 -1.11 19.94 -6.40
N ARG A 116 -0.54 21.11 -6.68
CA ARG A 116 -0.17 21.60 -8.03
C ARG A 116 1.02 20.88 -8.69
N THR A 117 1.26 19.60 -8.42
CA THR A 117 2.28 18.83 -9.16
C THR A 117 1.63 18.19 -10.39
N TYR A 118 2.09 18.59 -11.57
CA TYR A 118 1.71 17.94 -12.83
C TYR A 118 2.41 16.58 -12.91
N GLY A 119 1.65 15.50 -12.87
CA GLY A 119 2.14 14.13 -13.05
C GLY A 119 1.67 13.19 -11.93
N LEU A 120 0.91 12.16 -12.29
CA LEU A 120 0.55 11.05 -11.39
C LEU A 120 1.71 10.08 -11.19
N VAL A 121 2.65 10.12 -12.13
CA VAL A 121 3.90 9.39 -12.12
C VAL A 121 4.97 10.30 -12.72
N GLU A 122 6.21 10.10 -12.28
CA GLU A 122 7.38 10.76 -12.82
C GLU A 122 8.24 9.73 -13.56
N LEU A 123 8.58 10.04 -14.81
CA LEU A 123 9.52 9.26 -15.60
C LEU A 123 10.94 9.72 -15.27
N ILE A 124 11.72 8.83 -14.65
CA ILE A 124 13.08 9.13 -14.20
C ILE A 124 14.07 8.44 -15.13
N PRO A 125 14.97 9.17 -15.81
CA PRO A 125 16.02 8.54 -16.59
C PRO A 125 16.99 7.78 -15.66
N MET A 126 17.24 6.52 -16.00
CA MET A 126 18.14 5.63 -15.28
C MET A 126 19.35 5.30 -16.17
N THR A 127 20.41 4.76 -15.58
CA THR A 127 21.58 4.27 -16.35
C THR A 127 21.21 3.20 -17.39
N LYS A 128 20.11 2.47 -17.15
CA LYS A 128 19.53 1.48 -18.08
C LYS A 128 18.03 1.72 -18.26
N GLY A 129 17.67 2.69 -19.10
CA GLY A 129 16.28 2.96 -19.48
C GLY A 129 15.60 4.03 -18.60
N ILE A 130 14.28 3.93 -18.43
CA ILE A 130 13.46 4.90 -17.69
C ILE A 130 12.74 4.18 -16.56
N GLY A 131 12.92 4.65 -15.33
CA GLY A 131 12.15 4.23 -14.16
C GLY A 131 10.89 5.06 -14.02
N VAL A 132 9.91 4.55 -13.26
CA VAL A 132 8.67 5.27 -12.97
C VAL A 132 8.53 5.43 -11.47
N ARG A 133 8.43 6.68 -11.00
CA ARG A 133 8.24 7.03 -9.60
C ARG A 133 6.80 7.47 -9.36
N LEU A 134 6.19 6.96 -8.30
CA LEU A 134 4.86 7.36 -7.83
C LEU A 134 4.93 8.68 -7.06
N GLN A 135 3.78 9.33 -6.83
CA GLN A 135 3.72 10.61 -6.11
C GLN A 135 4.24 10.55 -4.67
N ASP A 136 4.15 9.39 -4.02
CA ASP A 136 4.66 9.17 -2.67
C ASP A 136 6.20 8.99 -2.62
N GLY A 137 6.89 9.12 -3.76
CA GLY A 137 8.33 8.98 -3.89
C GLY A 137 8.79 7.54 -4.15
N THR A 138 7.89 6.55 -4.11
CA THR A 138 8.22 5.15 -4.29
C THR A 138 8.50 4.83 -5.76
N MET A 139 9.57 4.07 -6.03
CA MET A 139 9.84 3.52 -7.37
C MET A 139 8.90 2.35 -7.66
N MET A 140 8.33 2.32 -8.86
CA MET A 140 7.55 1.16 -9.30
C MET A 140 8.40 -0.10 -9.35
N SER A 141 7.82 -1.23 -8.93
CA SER A 141 8.44 -2.54 -9.02
C SER A 141 8.65 -2.96 -10.49
N LEU A 142 9.63 -3.81 -10.75
CA LEU A 142 9.86 -4.36 -12.10
C LEU A 142 8.63 -5.09 -12.66
N LYS A 143 7.84 -5.72 -11.79
CA LYS A 143 6.57 -6.36 -12.16
C LYS A 143 5.60 -5.31 -12.74
N HIS A 144 5.38 -4.21 -12.03
CA HIS A 144 4.50 -3.13 -12.50
C HIS A 144 5.03 -2.43 -13.73
N VAL A 145 6.34 -2.21 -13.86
CA VAL A 145 6.92 -1.63 -15.07
C VAL A 145 6.67 -2.53 -16.29
N ARG A 146 6.77 -3.85 -16.13
CA ARG A 146 6.45 -4.81 -17.20
C ARG A 146 4.97 -4.79 -17.55
N GLU A 147 4.08 -4.77 -16.56
CA GLU A 147 2.64 -4.64 -16.78
C GLU A 147 2.30 -3.33 -17.51
N LEU A 148 2.86 -2.21 -17.05
CA LEU A 148 2.71 -0.90 -17.68
C LEU A 148 3.17 -0.92 -19.14
N SER A 149 4.31 -1.56 -19.43
CA SER A 149 4.80 -1.67 -20.81
C SER A 149 3.82 -2.41 -21.74
N LYS A 150 3.10 -3.41 -21.23
CA LYS A 150 2.08 -4.14 -21.98
C LYS A 150 0.84 -3.28 -22.21
N GLU A 151 0.38 -2.58 -21.17
CA GLU A 151 -0.76 -1.66 -21.27
C GLU A 151 -0.47 -0.52 -22.27
N LEU A 152 0.73 0.05 -22.23
CA LEU A 152 1.18 1.07 -23.19
C LEU A 152 1.23 0.53 -24.62
N LEU A 153 1.68 -0.72 -24.80
CA LEU A 153 1.68 -1.37 -26.11
C LEU A 153 0.26 -1.58 -26.63
N ILE A 154 -0.65 -2.08 -25.78
CA ILE A 154 -2.06 -2.25 -26.12
C ILE A 154 -2.67 -0.91 -26.52
N PHE A 155 -2.42 0.15 -25.74
CA PHE A 155 -2.90 1.49 -26.05
C PHE A 155 -2.38 1.97 -27.40
N ALA A 156 -1.07 1.88 -27.65
CA ALA A 156 -0.46 2.30 -28.91
C ALA A 156 -0.97 1.52 -30.12
N GLN A 157 -1.35 0.26 -29.95
CA GLN A 157 -1.90 -0.58 -31.02
C GLN A 157 -3.39 -0.37 -31.27
N SER A 158 -4.13 0.10 -30.27
CA SER A 158 -5.60 0.22 -30.31
C SER A 158 -6.11 1.65 -30.45
N THR A 159 -5.22 2.64 -30.38
CA THR A 159 -5.56 4.07 -30.36
C THR A 159 -4.99 4.76 -31.59
N THR A 160 -5.80 5.54 -32.29
CA THR A 160 -5.38 6.32 -33.45
C THR A 160 -4.97 7.74 -33.08
N ASP A 161 -4.28 8.44 -33.97
CA ASP A 161 -3.94 9.87 -33.78
C ASP A 161 -5.18 10.75 -33.63
N GLU A 162 -6.29 10.39 -34.26
CA GLU A 162 -7.55 11.14 -34.12
C GLU A 162 -8.14 10.94 -32.72
N ASP A 163 -8.09 9.72 -32.17
CA ASP A 163 -8.50 9.45 -30.79
C ASP A 163 -7.66 10.27 -29.80
N ILE A 164 -6.33 10.35 -30.02
CA ILE A 164 -5.42 11.18 -29.22
C ILE A 164 -5.82 12.66 -29.27
N LYS A 165 -6.13 13.19 -30.46
CA LYS A 165 -6.59 14.58 -30.59
C LYS A 165 -7.89 14.83 -29.84
N GLN A 166 -8.86 13.93 -29.97
CA GLN A 166 -10.15 14.04 -29.27
C GLN A 166 -9.97 13.98 -27.74
N MET A 167 -9.11 13.07 -27.25
CA MET A 167 -8.77 13.00 -25.82
C MET A 167 -8.08 14.28 -25.33
N ASN A 168 -7.10 14.80 -26.07
CA ASN A 168 -6.41 16.04 -25.71
C ASN A 168 -7.36 17.25 -25.69
N LEU A 169 -8.28 17.35 -26.65
CA LEU A 169 -9.33 18.37 -26.67
C LEU A 169 -10.23 18.24 -25.45
N ARG A 170 -10.65 17.03 -25.09
CA ARG A 170 -11.46 16.77 -23.91
C ARG A 170 -10.74 17.18 -22.62
N PHE A 171 -9.49 16.74 -22.43
CA PHE A 171 -8.72 17.08 -21.23
C PHE A 171 -8.45 18.59 -21.12
N SER A 172 -8.21 19.26 -22.25
CA SER A 172 -8.05 20.72 -22.27
C SER A 172 -9.32 21.44 -21.82
N LYS A 173 -10.49 21.01 -22.31
CA LYS A 173 -11.80 21.55 -21.90
C LYS A 173 -12.11 21.29 -20.43
N GLU A 174 -11.84 20.09 -19.92
CA GLU A 174 -12.03 19.74 -18.51
C GLU A 174 -11.12 20.61 -17.60
N LYS A 175 -9.90 20.91 -18.04
CA LYS A 175 -8.96 21.79 -17.34
C LYS A 175 -9.42 23.27 -17.33
N GLU A 176 -10.09 23.72 -18.39
CA GLU A 176 -10.66 25.08 -18.46
C GLU A 176 -11.91 25.22 -17.58
N GLN A 177 -12.83 24.26 -17.65
CA GLN A 177 -14.05 24.25 -16.83
C GLN A 177 -13.77 24.10 -15.32
N GLY A 178 -12.71 23.38 -14.96
CA GLY A 178 -12.25 23.27 -13.56
C GLY A 178 -11.63 24.57 -13.01
N LYS A 179 -11.25 25.52 -13.88
CA LYS A 179 -10.77 26.86 -13.48
C LYS A 179 -11.91 27.86 -13.31
N GLU A 180 -13.01 27.72 -14.07
CA GLU A 180 -14.18 28.60 -13.98
C GLU A 180 -15.07 28.32 -12.75
N LYS A 181 -14.88 27.18 -12.08
CA LYS A 181 -15.60 26.81 -10.84
C LYS A 181 -14.82 27.10 -9.54
N LYS A 182 -13.72 27.84 -9.60
CA LYS A 182 -13.00 28.39 -8.44
C LYS A 182 -13.20 29.90 -8.36
#